data_AF-A0A953G1C0-F1
#
_entry.id   AF-A0A953G1C0-F1
#
_cell.length_a   1.000
_cell.length_b   1.000
_cell.length_c   1.000
_cell.angle_alpha   90.00
_cell.angle_beta   90.00
_cell.angle_gamma   90.00
#
_symmetry.space_group_name_H-M   'P 1'
#
loop_
_entity.id
_entity.type
_entity.pdbx_description
1 polymer ?
#
loop_
_entity_poly.entity_id
_entity_poly.type
_entity_poly.pdbx_seq_one_letter_code
_entity_poly.pdbx_strand_id
1 'polypeptide(L)'
;MDARKIEQFMALAGQKIAACLESGSSEKRRLGAQLLLSEVLEYVIKGLGVIPEFEGTRISDANRLKYTDAETGPDKLEMVDGLADVAYTMYWNALAFGVPLEQAFALVCDNNLQKFVKLVGWSGAARPLERHEWDCRLDVRWPPEVVQVQAIKLGAEFYAVGTDASGKVRKPSSYTAVDLTSLLS
;
A
#
# COMPACT_ATOMS: atom_id res chain seq x y z
N MET A 1 1.56 -0.70 17.69
CA MET A 1 1.35 -0.17 16.33
C MET A 1 0.98 1.31 16.37
N ASP A 2 1.82 2.17 15.81
CA ASP A 2 1.51 3.59 15.60
C ASP A 2 0.87 3.77 14.21
N ALA A 3 -0.44 4.00 14.17
CA ALA A 3 -1.19 4.10 12.91
C ALA A 3 -0.99 5.44 12.19
N ARG A 4 -0.38 6.45 12.82
CA ARG A 4 -0.32 7.83 12.29
C ARG A 4 0.33 7.93 10.92
N LYS A 5 1.37 7.13 10.67
CA LYS A 5 2.05 7.10 9.35
C LYS A 5 1.20 6.45 8.27
N ILE A 6 0.37 5.47 8.64
CA ILE A 6 -0.59 4.83 7.72
C ILE A 6 -1.70 5.82 7.40
N GLU A 7 -2.24 6.51 8.40
CA GLU A 7 -3.24 7.55 8.23
C GLU A 7 -2.73 8.67 7.33
N GLN A 8 -1.48 9.10 7.54
CA GLN A 8 -0.81 10.08 6.68
C GLN A 8 -0.66 9.56 5.25
N PHE A 9 -0.23 8.32 5.07
CA PHE A 9 -0.14 7.68 3.76
C PHE A 9 -1.50 7.66 3.06
N MET A 10 -2.56 7.24 3.77
CA MET A 10 -3.91 7.19 3.25
C MET A 10 -4.39 8.58 2.82
N ALA A 11 -4.20 9.60 3.67
CA ALA A 11 -4.55 10.97 3.35
C ALA A 11 -3.81 11.48 2.09
N LEU A 12 -2.51 11.21 1.99
CA LEU A 12 -1.69 11.56 0.82
C LEU A 12 -2.06 10.76 -0.43
N ALA A 13 -2.60 9.55 -0.29
CA ALA A 13 -3.13 8.77 -1.40
C ALA A 13 -4.58 9.17 -1.78
N GLY A 14 -5.14 10.20 -1.15
CA GLY A 14 -6.53 10.62 -1.36
C GLY A 14 -7.57 9.65 -0.79
N GLN A 15 -7.15 8.72 0.07
CA GLN A 15 -8.01 7.72 0.70
C GLN A 15 -8.64 8.28 1.97
N LYS A 16 -9.91 7.94 2.18
CA LYS A 16 -10.65 8.33 3.39
C LYS A 16 -10.45 7.30 4.49
N ILE A 17 -10.12 7.80 5.69
CA ILE A 17 -10.17 7.01 6.92
C ILE A 17 -11.63 6.96 7.38
N ALA A 18 -12.14 5.75 7.62
CA ALA A 18 -13.50 5.57 8.11
C ALA A 18 -13.54 5.88 9.62
N ALA A 19 -14.54 6.63 10.07
CA ALA A 19 -14.74 6.93 11.49
C ALA A 19 -15.35 5.74 12.26
N CYS A 20 -15.96 4.80 11.54
CA CYS A 20 -16.57 3.59 12.08
C CYS A 20 -16.45 2.43 11.08
N LEU A 21 -16.82 1.22 11.52
CA LEU A 21 -16.79 0.02 10.67
C LEU A 21 -17.80 0.11 9.52
N GLU A 22 -17.28 0.24 8.31
CA GLU A 22 -18.03 0.31 7.06
C GLU A 22 -17.68 -0.87 6.15
N SER A 23 -18.68 -1.43 5.48
CA SER A 23 -18.49 -2.52 4.52
C SER A 23 -17.85 -2.08 3.19
N GLY A 24 -17.76 -0.76 2.95
CA GLY A 24 -17.20 -0.16 1.74
C GLY A 24 -17.97 -0.47 0.45
N SER A 25 -17.48 0.06 -0.68
CA SER A 25 -17.93 -0.33 -2.02
C SER A 25 -17.29 -1.66 -2.45
N SER A 26 -17.87 -2.30 -3.47
CA SER A 26 -17.26 -3.48 -4.12
C SER A 26 -15.81 -3.21 -4.55
N GLU A 27 -15.58 -2.09 -5.24
CA GLU A 27 -14.24 -1.67 -5.69
C GLU A 27 -13.26 -1.52 -4.53
N LYS A 28 -13.67 -0.86 -3.44
CA LYS A 28 -12.83 -0.69 -2.25
C LYS A 28 -12.48 -2.03 -1.61
N ARG A 29 -13.44 -2.96 -1.52
CA ARG A 29 -13.19 -4.31 -0.97
C ARG A 29 -12.23 -5.11 -1.84
N ARG A 30 -12.41 -5.09 -3.16
CA ARG A 30 -11.52 -5.80 -4.11
C ARG A 30 -10.10 -5.25 -4.05
N LEU A 31 -9.94 -3.92 -4.03
CA LEU A 31 -8.64 -3.29 -3.85
C LEU A 31 -8.00 -3.69 -2.52
N GLY A 32 -8.76 -3.65 -1.41
CA GLY A 32 -8.28 -4.09 -0.10
C GLY A 32 -7.80 -5.53 -0.08
N ALA A 33 -8.59 -6.46 -0.65
CA ALA A 33 -8.24 -7.87 -0.76
C ALA A 33 -6.99 -8.09 -1.63
N GLN A 34 -6.90 -7.41 -2.77
CA GLN A 34 -5.74 -7.49 -3.66
C GLN A 34 -4.47 -6.99 -2.98
N LEU A 35 -4.53 -5.85 -2.28
CA LEU A 35 -3.38 -5.31 -1.55
C LEU A 35 -2.93 -6.28 -0.46
N LEU A 36 -3.86 -6.78 0.37
CA LEU A 36 -3.55 -7.70 1.44
C LEU A 36 -2.91 -9.00 0.91
N LEU A 37 -3.54 -9.65 -0.06
CA LEU A 37 -3.06 -10.91 -0.61
C LEU A 37 -1.73 -10.76 -1.35
N SER A 38 -1.48 -9.59 -1.97
CA SER A 38 -0.18 -9.31 -2.61
C SER A 38 0.97 -9.36 -1.60
N GLU A 39 0.82 -8.71 -0.45
CA GLU A 39 1.86 -8.68 0.58
C GLU A 39 2.03 -10.06 1.24
N VAL A 40 0.93 -10.77 1.49
CA VAL A 40 0.96 -12.15 2.02
C VAL A 40 1.68 -13.10 1.06
N LEU A 41 1.34 -13.10 -0.23
CA LEU A 41 2.00 -13.95 -1.21
C LEU A 41 3.47 -13.57 -1.40
N GLU A 42 3.82 -12.29 -1.33
CA GLU A 42 5.21 -11.86 -1.38
C GLU A 42 6.01 -12.42 -0.20
N TYR A 43 5.48 -12.35 1.02
CA TYR A 43 6.11 -12.95 2.20
C TYR A 43 6.20 -14.48 2.09
N VAL A 44 5.11 -15.17 1.72
CA VAL A 44 5.11 -16.64 1.61
C VAL A 44 6.11 -17.13 0.55
N ILE A 45 6.17 -16.49 -0.60
CA ILE A 45 7.02 -16.93 -1.72
C ILE A 45 8.47 -16.48 -1.53
N LYS A 46 8.70 -15.19 -1.24
CA LYS A 46 10.06 -14.64 -1.20
C LYS A 46 10.67 -14.67 0.19
N GLY A 47 9.84 -14.53 1.23
CA GLY A 47 10.27 -14.60 2.63
C GLY A 47 10.43 -16.04 3.10
N LEU A 48 9.39 -16.86 2.97
CA LEU A 48 9.41 -18.26 3.41
C LEU A 48 9.95 -19.24 2.36
N GLY A 49 10.05 -18.83 1.09
CA GLY A 49 10.50 -19.72 0.01
C GLY A 49 9.45 -20.77 -0.39
N VAL A 50 8.18 -20.57 -0.05
CA VAL A 50 7.09 -21.53 -0.28
C VAL A 50 6.17 -21.01 -1.38
N ILE A 51 5.82 -21.85 -2.37
CA ILE A 51 4.93 -21.44 -3.46
C ILE A 51 3.61 -22.19 -3.32
N PRO A 52 2.50 -21.50 -3.02
CA PRO A 52 1.20 -22.15 -2.86
C PRO A 52 0.73 -22.71 -4.21
N GLU A 53 0.06 -23.85 -4.15
CA GLU A 53 -0.48 -24.55 -5.31
C GLU A 53 -1.93 -24.96 -5.02
N PHE A 54 -2.81 -24.75 -6.01
CA PHE A 54 -4.19 -25.23 -5.99
C PHE A 54 -4.45 -26.00 -7.28
N GLU A 55 -4.81 -27.28 -7.17
CA GLU A 55 -5.10 -28.16 -8.31
C GLU A 55 -4.01 -28.12 -9.41
N GLY A 56 -2.72 -28.20 -9.02
CA GLY A 56 -1.59 -28.15 -9.95
C GLY A 56 -1.25 -26.74 -10.49
N THR A 57 -2.04 -25.71 -10.12
CA THR A 57 -1.79 -24.32 -10.51
C THR A 57 -1.05 -23.59 -9.41
N ARG A 58 0.18 -23.18 -9.69
CA ARG A 58 1.00 -22.38 -8.77
C ARG A 58 0.46 -20.95 -8.67
N ILE A 59 0.11 -20.54 -7.46
CA ILE A 59 -0.37 -19.20 -7.16
C ILE A 59 0.87 -18.35 -6.81
N SER A 60 1.33 -17.57 -7.79
CA SER A 60 2.60 -16.82 -7.67
C SER A 60 2.46 -15.31 -7.87
N ASP A 61 1.30 -14.84 -8.31
CA ASP A 61 1.06 -13.42 -8.58
C ASP A 61 -0.37 -13.02 -8.22
N ALA A 62 -0.50 -12.25 -7.13
CA ALA A 62 -1.78 -11.74 -6.66
C ALA A 62 -2.50 -10.83 -7.67
N ASN A 63 -1.77 -10.19 -8.59
CA ASN A 63 -2.35 -9.30 -9.60
C ASN A 63 -3.00 -10.07 -10.75
N ARG A 64 -2.67 -11.35 -10.91
CA ARG A 64 -3.30 -12.24 -11.89
C ARG A 64 -4.55 -12.92 -11.35
N LEU A 65 -4.82 -12.79 -10.05
CA LEU A 65 -6.03 -13.30 -9.43
C LEU A 65 -7.23 -12.41 -9.77
N LYS A 66 -8.37 -13.05 -10.03
CA LYS A 66 -9.63 -12.36 -10.26
C LYS A 66 -10.41 -12.30 -8.96
N TYR A 67 -10.72 -11.08 -8.51
CA TYR A 67 -11.53 -10.84 -7.31
C TYR A 67 -12.98 -10.60 -7.74
N THR A 68 -13.87 -11.51 -7.32
CA THR A 68 -15.31 -11.41 -7.54
C THR A 68 -16.02 -11.20 -6.21
N ASP A 69 -17.15 -10.50 -6.25
CA ASP A 69 -17.94 -10.31 -5.03
C ASP A 69 -18.64 -11.62 -4.65
N ALA A 70 -18.70 -11.90 -3.35
CA ALA A 70 -19.52 -12.98 -2.82
C ALA A 70 -21.01 -12.65 -2.96
N GLU A 71 -21.84 -13.66 -3.22
CA GLU A 71 -23.29 -13.50 -3.40
C GLU A 71 -23.98 -12.95 -2.15
N THR A 72 -23.51 -13.33 -0.98
CA THR A 72 -24.06 -12.94 0.33
C THR A 72 -23.61 -11.55 0.79
N GLY A 73 -22.72 -10.88 0.05
CA GLY A 73 -22.13 -9.61 0.47
C GLY A 73 -21.13 -9.74 1.63
N PRO A 74 -20.56 -8.61 2.10
CA PRO A 74 -19.58 -8.62 3.17
C PRO A 74 -20.23 -8.77 4.55
N ASP A 75 -19.69 -9.68 5.37
CA ASP A 75 -20.02 -9.79 6.78
C ASP A 75 -19.05 -8.94 7.62
N LYS A 76 -19.58 -8.00 8.40
CA LYS A 76 -18.79 -7.08 9.22
C LYS A 76 -18.09 -7.78 10.39
N LEU A 77 -18.70 -8.82 10.96
CA LEU A 77 -18.10 -9.59 12.03
C LEU A 77 -16.89 -10.35 11.51
N GLU A 78 -17.06 -11.05 10.39
CA GLU A 78 -15.99 -11.78 9.70
C GLU A 78 -14.87 -10.85 9.20
N MET A 79 -15.19 -9.61 8.80
CA MET A 79 -14.17 -8.61 8.45
C MET A 79 -13.27 -8.27 9.65
N VAL A 80 -13.83 -8.14 10.85
CA VAL A 80 -13.08 -7.82 12.07
C VAL A 80 -12.29 -9.04 12.53
N ASP A 81 -12.95 -10.19 12.62
CA ASP A 81 -12.37 -11.45 13.06
C ASP A 81 -11.22 -11.88 12.12
N GLY A 82 -11.49 -11.92 10.81
CA GLY A 82 -10.49 -12.31 9.82
C GLY A 82 -9.27 -11.38 9.77
N LEU A 83 -9.45 -10.06 9.95
CA LEU A 83 -8.29 -9.15 10.02
C LEU A 83 -7.48 -9.33 11.31
N ALA A 84 -8.15 -9.64 12.43
CA ALA A 84 -7.48 -9.97 13.68
C ALA A 84 -6.68 -11.28 13.57
N ASP A 85 -7.23 -12.31 12.92
CA ASP A 85 -6.55 -13.57 12.66
C ASP A 85 -5.34 -13.43 11.73
N VAL A 86 -5.46 -12.61 10.68
CA VAL A 86 -4.31 -12.26 9.83
C VAL A 86 -3.23 -11.55 10.64
N ALA A 87 -3.59 -10.59 11.48
CA ALA A 87 -2.60 -9.95 12.35
C ALA A 87 -1.96 -10.96 13.32
N TYR A 88 -2.76 -11.82 13.95
CA TYR A 88 -2.26 -12.87 14.85
C TYR A 88 -1.24 -13.78 14.16
N THR A 89 -1.56 -14.28 12.97
CA THR A 89 -0.65 -15.14 12.20
C THR A 89 0.62 -14.42 11.76
N MET A 90 0.58 -13.12 11.46
CA MET A 90 1.77 -12.30 11.20
C MET A 90 2.68 -12.23 12.44
N TYR A 91 2.12 -11.94 13.62
CA TYR A 91 2.90 -11.93 14.86
C TYR A 91 3.43 -13.31 15.22
N TRP A 92 2.64 -14.37 15.02
CA TRP A 92 3.10 -15.74 15.22
C TRP A 92 4.31 -16.04 14.34
N ASN A 93 4.27 -15.68 13.05
CA ASN A 93 5.41 -15.84 12.13
C ASN A 93 6.63 -15.07 12.61
N ALA A 94 6.43 -13.83 13.04
CA ALA A 94 7.51 -13.00 13.55
C ALA A 94 8.19 -13.64 14.76
N LEU A 95 7.42 -14.18 15.70
CA LEU A 95 7.94 -14.89 16.85
C LEU A 95 8.60 -16.23 16.47
N ALA A 96 7.98 -17.00 15.58
CA ALA A 96 8.46 -18.32 15.15
C ALA A 96 9.81 -18.23 14.43
N PHE A 97 10.04 -17.16 13.67
CA PHE A 97 11.25 -16.98 12.86
C PHE A 97 12.17 -15.86 13.36
N GLY A 98 11.90 -15.27 14.53
CA GLY A 98 12.70 -14.20 15.10
C GLY A 98 12.72 -12.91 14.26
N VAL A 99 11.68 -12.66 13.45
CA VAL A 99 11.59 -11.45 12.62
C VAL A 99 11.27 -10.26 13.54
N PRO A 100 12.06 -9.16 13.52
CA PRO A 100 11.78 -7.96 14.29
C PRO A 100 10.65 -7.13 13.64
N LEU A 101 9.45 -7.70 13.61
CA LEU A 101 8.30 -7.21 12.83
C LEU A 101 7.97 -5.75 13.11
N GLU A 102 7.87 -5.33 14.37
CA GLU A 102 7.51 -3.95 14.72
C GLU A 102 8.57 -2.94 14.24
N GLN A 103 9.85 -3.30 14.31
CA GLN A 103 10.95 -2.43 13.88
C GLN A 103 10.99 -2.33 12.35
N ALA A 104 10.86 -3.47 11.66
CA ALA A 104 10.75 -3.52 10.21
C ALA A 104 9.52 -2.75 9.71
N PHE A 105 8.38 -2.91 10.37
CA PHE A 105 7.14 -2.21 10.06
C PHE A 105 7.29 -0.70 10.18
N ALA A 106 7.91 -0.20 11.26
CA ALA A 106 8.17 1.22 11.43
C ALA A 106 9.02 1.81 10.29
N LEU A 107 10.10 1.12 9.88
CA LEU A 107 10.95 1.53 8.75
C LEU A 107 10.20 1.50 7.42
N VAL A 108 9.37 0.48 7.19
CA VAL A 108 8.52 0.37 6.00
C VAL A 108 7.50 1.51 5.94
N CYS A 109 6.88 1.89 7.07
CA CYS A 109 5.98 3.02 7.15
C CYS A 109 6.67 4.33 6.75
N ASP A 110 7.87 4.59 7.29
CA ASP A 110 8.66 5.78 6.91
C ASP A 110 9.00 5.78 5.42
N ASN A 111 9.44 4.64 4.91
CA ASN A 111 9.83 4.53 3.52
C ASN A 111 8.64 4.65 2.55
N ASN A 112 7.46 4.16 2.93
CA ASN A 112 6.26 4.31 2.12
C ASN A 112 5.86 5.77 1.92
N LEU A 113 6.14 6.65 2.89
CA LEU A 113 5.90 8.09 2.73
C LEU A 113 6.83 8.75 1.70
N GLN A 114 7.97 8.15 1.38
CA GLN A 114 8.87 8.64 0.32
C GLN A 114 8.28 8.49 -1.09
N LYS A 115 7.16 7.76 -1.25
CA LYS A 115 6.44 7.69 -2.54
C LYS A 115 5.79 9.02 -2.92
N PHE A 116 5.62 9.93 -1.96
CA PHE A 116 5.00 11.24 -2.16
C PHE A 116 6.08 12.31 -2.30
N VAL A 117 6.08 13.01 -3.43
CA VAL A 117 7.10 14.01 -3.76
C VAL A 117 6.66 15.37 -3.24
N LYS A 118 7.37 15.93 -2.27
CA LYS A 118 7.05 17.25 -1.73
C LYS A 118 7.18 18.35 -2.80
N LEU A 119 6.13 19.11 -3.04
CA LEU A 119 6.08 20.19 -4.02
C LEU A 119 6.52 21.52 -3.37
N VAL A 120 7.82 21.76 -3.33
CA VAL A 120 8.40 22.98 -2.73
C VAL A 120 7.99 24.21 -3.54
N GLY A 121 7.40 25.20 -2.87
CA GLY A 121 6.97 26.45 -3.50
C GLY A 121 5.69 26.34 -4.34
N TRP A 122 4.92 25.26 -4.19
CA TRP A 122 3.62 25.13 -4.85
C TRP A 122 2.61 26.12 -4.28
N SER A 123 2.12 27.02 -5.13
CA SER A 123 1.09 28.01 -4.78
C SER A 123 -0.29 27.67 -5.33
N GLY A 124 -0.44 26.51 -6.00
CA GLY A 124 -1.70 26.06 -6.58
C GLY A 124 -2.63 25.36 -5.59
N ALA A 125 -3.83 25.01 -6.06
CA ALA A 125 -4.75 24.13 -5.34
C ALA A 125 -4.33 22.65 -5.47
N ALA A 126 -4.98 21.79 -4.68
CA ALA A 126 -4.91 20.34 -4.89
C ALA A 126 -5.66 20.01 -6.20
N ARG A 127 -4.98 19.40 -7.16
CA ARG A 127 -5.52 19.08 -8.48
C ARG A 127 -4.68 18.02 -9.20
N PRO A 128 -5.22 17.34 -10.21
CA PRO A 128 -4.39 16.63 -11.18
C PRO A 128 -3.34 17.56 -11.80
N LEU A 129 -2.11 17.07 -11.90
CA LEU A 129 -1.01 17.74 -12.58
C LEU A 129 -1.07 17.43 -14.08
N GLU A 130 -0.84 18.45 -14.89
CA GLU A 130 -0.67 18.26 -16.33
C GLU A 130 0.63 17.52 -16.62
N ARG A 131 0.73 16.80 -17.73
CA ARG A 131 1.89 15.95 -18.06
C ARG A 131 3.23 16.69 -17.99
N HIS A 132 3.25 17.97 -18.36
CA HIS A 132 4.45 18.81 -18.32
C HIS A 132 4.88 19.21 -16.89
N GLU A 133 4.04 19.00 -15.88
CA GLU A 133 4.30 19.30 -14.47
C GLU A 133 4.71 18.05 -13.66
N TRP A 134 4.71 16.87 -14.29
CA TRP A 134 4.95 15.60 -13.61
C TRP A 134 6.37 15.47 -13.03
N ASP A 135 7.34 16.22 -13.58
CA ASP A 135 8.69 16.29 -13.05
C ASP A 135 8.78 16.96 -11.67
N CYS A 136 7.67 17.59 -11.23
CA CYS A 136 7.53 18.31 -9.98
C CYS A 136 8.57 19.44 -9.81
N ARG A 137 9.22 19.90 -10.89
CA ARG A 137 10.42 20.76 -10.88
C ARG A 137 11.59 20.19 -10.06
N LEU A 138 11.61 18.87 -9.89
CA LEU A 138 12.61 18.12 -9.12
C LEU A 138 13.26 17.02 -9.95
N ASP A 139 13.06 17.05 -11.28
CA ASP A 139 13.51 16.01 -12.22
C ASP A 139 13.02 14.60 -11.83
N VAL A 140 11.82 14.51 -11.25
CA VAL A 140 11.22 13.24 -10.87
C VAL A 140 10.64 12.56 -12.11
N ARG A 141 10.93 11.27 -12.27
CA ARG A 141 10.30 10.41 -13.28
C ARG A 141 9.36 9.43 -12.62
N TRP A 142 8.22 9.22 -13.26
CA TRP A 142 7.23 8.23 -12.86
C TRP A 142 7.35 6.98 -13.73
N PRO A 143 7.09 5.79 -13.17
CA PRO A 143 7.15 4.57 -13.95
C PRO A 143 6.00 4.54 -14.98
N PRO A 144 6.15 3.80 -16.09
CA PRO A 144 5.26 3.90 -17.26
C PRO A 144 3.81 3.52 -16.97
N GLU A 145 3.55 2.73 -15.92
CA GLU A 145 2.19 2.39 -15.49
C GLU A 145 1.43 3.54 -14.82
N VAL A 146 2.09 4.65 -14.48
CA VAL A 146 1.42 5.81 -13.89
C VAL A 146 0.57 6.51 -14.94
N VAL A 147 -0.73 6.52 -14.69
CA VAL A 147 -1.72 7.13 -15.58
C VAL A 147 -2.07 8.55 -15.15
N GLN A 148 -1.91 8.87 -13.86
CA GLN A 148 -2.24 10.17 -13.29
C GLN A 148 -1.22 10.57 -12.21
N VAL A 149 -0.85 11.85 -12.18
CA VAL A 149 -0.15 12.47 -11.05
C VAL A 149 -1.04 13.56 -10.48
N GLN A 150 -1.18 13.61 -9.15
CA GLN A 150 -2.03 14.57 -8.46
C GLN A 150 -1.24 15.35 -7.41
N ALA A 151 -1.42 16.66 -7.38
CA ALA A 151 -1.03 17.50 -6.26
C ALA A 151 -2.08 17.39 -5.15
N ILE A 152 -1.65 16.96 -3.97
CA ILE A 152 -2.49 16.73 -2.79
C ILE A 152 -1.94 17.57 -1.65
N LYS A 153 -2.85 18.13 -0.85
CA LYS A 153 -2.52 18.95 0.31
C LYS A 153 -2.56 18.11 1.58
N LEU A 154 -1.52 18.21 2.40
CA LEU A 154 -1.47 17.65 3.75
C LEU A 154 -1.00 18.73 4.72
N GLY A 155 -1.89 19.17 5.61
CA GLY A 155 -1.62 20.32 6.48
C GLY A 155 -1.35 21.59 5.66
N ALA A 156 -0.17 22.19 5.87
CA ALA A 156 0.26 23.37 5.12
C ALA A 156 1.05 23.05 3.84
N GLU A 157 1.33 21.77 3.58
CA GLU A 157 2.27 21.35 2.54
C GLU A 157 1.54 20.67 1.37
N PHE A 158 2.21 20.63 0.21
CA PHE A 158 1.73 19.95 -0.98
C PHE A 158 2.69 18.85 -1.41
N TYR A 159 2.10 17.77 -1.93
CA TYR A 159 2.80 16.59 -2.38
C TYR A 159 2.24 16.13 -3.73
N ALA A 160 3.09 15.63 -4.61
CA ALA A 160 2.68 14.91 -5.80
C ALA A 160 2.66 13.40 -5.53
N VAL A 161 1.59 12.75 -6.01
CA VAL A 161 1.43 11.30 -5.99
C VAL A 161 1.14 10.79 -7.40
N GLY A 162 1.81 9.72 -7.83
CA GLY A 162 1.51 9.01 -9.06
C GLY A 162 0.71 7.73 -8.78
N THR A 163 -0.41 7.53 -9.48
CA THR A 163 -1.25 6.34 -9.39
C THR A 163 -1.38 5.63 -10.73
N ASP A 164 -1.53 4.31 -10.68
CA ASP A 164 -1.93 3.51 -11.84
C ASP A 164 -3.46 3.48 -12.03
N ALA A 165 -3.93 2.78 -13.07
CA ALA A 165 -5.36 2.66 -13.39
C ALA A 165 -6.22 1.99 -12.29
N SER A 166 -5.60 1.27 -11.35
CA SER A 166 -6.28 0.65 -10.20
C SER A 166 -6.36 1.57 -8.98
N GLY A 167 -5.70 2.74 -9.03
CA GLY A 167 -5.56 3.66 -7.91
C GLY A 167 -4.40 3.31 -6.97
N LYS A 168 -3.56 2.32 -7.30
CA LYS A 168 -2.38 1.97 -6.50
C LYS A 168 -1.30 3.03 -6.68
N VAL A 169 -0.77 3.51 -5.54
CA VAL A 169 0.35 4.47 -5.51
C VAL A 169 1.63 3.80 -6.02
N ARG A 170 2.31 4.46 -6.96
CA ARG A 170 3.55 3.98 -7.58
C ARG A 170 4.77 4.76 -7.10
N LYS A 171 5.94 4.12 -7.18
CA LYS A 171 7.22 4.64 -6.67
C LYS A 171 7.82 5.62 -7.71
N PRO A 172 8.03 6.91 -7.38
CA PRO A 172 8.77 7.83 -8.25
C PRO A 172 10.26 7.47 -8.31
N SER A 173 11.02 8.05 -9.24
CA SER A 173 12.48 7.85 -9.34
C SER A 173 13.27 8.37 -8.14
N SER A 174 12.68 9.27 -7.33
CA SER A 174 13.28 9.75 -6.09
C SER A 174 13.13 8.77 -4.92
N TYR A 175 12.32 7.71 -5.07
CA TYR A 175 12.09 6.72 -4.02
C TYR A 175 13.32 5.82 -3.86
N THR A 176 13.74 5.62 -2.61
CA THR A 176 14.78 4.64 -2.26
C THR A 176 14.13 3.42 -1.59
N ALA A 177 14.57 2.21 -1.94
CA ALA A 177 14.08 1.02 -1.26
C ALA A 177 14.51 1.03 0.21
N VAL A 178 13.65 0.54 1.11
CA VAL A 178 14.00 0.44 2.53
C VAL A 178 15.09 -0.61 2.66
N ASP A 179 16.14 -0.27 3.40
CA ASP A 179 17.18 -1.22 3.77
C ASP A 179 16.86 -1.79 5.15
N LEU A 180 16.54 -3.08 5.18
CA LEU A 180 16.22 -3.83 6.41
C LEU A 180 17.42 -4.70 6.86
N THR A 181 18.56 -4.65 6.18
CA THR A 181 19.71 -5.52 6.49
C THR A 181 20.23 -5.33 7.91
N SER A 182 20.14 -4.10 8.43
CA SER A 182 20.49 -3.77 9.82
C SER A 182 19.68 -4.52 10.88
N LEU A 183 18.55 -5.13 10.51
CA LEU A 183 17.69 -5.89 11.40
C LEU A 183 17.97 -7.40 11.41
N LEU A 184 18.90 -7.88 10.56
CA LEU A 184 19.22 -9.30 10.40
C LEU A 184 20.44 -9.75 11.23
N SER A 185 20.99 -8.85 12.06
CA SER A 185 22.19 -9.07 12.88
C SER A 185 21.90 -9.73 14.22
#